data_AF-A0A6C0HPI3-F1
#
_entry.id   AF-A0A6C0HPI3-F1
#
_cell.length_a   1.000
_cell.length_b   1.000
_cell.length_c   1.000
_cell.angle_alpha   90.00
_cell.angle_beta   90.00
_cell.angle_gamma   90.00
#
_symmetry.space_group_name_H-M   'P 1'
#
loop_
_entity.id
_entity.type
_entity.pdbx_description
1 polymer ?
#
loop_
_entity_poly.entity_id
_entity_poly.type
_entity_poly.pdbx_seq_one_letter_code
_entity_poly.pdbx_strand_id
1 'polypeptide(L)'
;MENIFVSRKNKAMLWDTLYKNNTFTGVEESRFGEMQSLFENIIHEVGQNKGDSLLNLNKQTLYLFVDRLKQTKVLPSPKIDNTYKDRADKFNKDVIKKKVEFDLHAQPKIPDTIDFRDNPTTDSANYNDNDTNLELKLAEMIKSREKLNHTIQFPKIKTASGLKKLKIFQKFDIPSSDIEILETQSRAELYDMIVNSYELIKSEIQNLKLMIDKIEI
;
A
#
# COMPACT_ATOMS: atom_id res chain seq x y z
N MET A 1 -40.05 -18.89 6.13
CA MET A 1 -39.14 -17.92 5.48
C MET A 1 -37.91 -17.80 6.35
N GLU A 2 -36.75 -18.20 5.84
CA GLU A 2 -35.48 -18.05 6.55
C GLU A 2 -35.16 -16.56 6.66
N ASN A 3 -34.92 -16.05 7.87
CA ASN A 3 -34.63 -14.64 8.06
C ASN A 3 -33.24 -14.33 7.48
N ILE A 4 -33.21 -13.60 6.36
CA ILE A 4 -31.99 -13.30 5.58
C ILE A 4 -30.92 -12.63 6.45
N PHE A 5 -31.33 -11.86 7.46
CA PHE A 5 -30.42 -11.19 8.39
C PHE A 5 -29.65 -12.17 9.27
N VAL A 6 -30.29 -13.23 9.77
CA VAL A 6 -29.63 -14.27 10.59
C VAL A 6 -28.98 -15.37 9.74
N SER A 7 -28.98 -15.24 8.41
CA SER A 7 -28.35 -16.20 7.52
C SER A 7 -26.83 -16.29 7.78
N ARG A 8 -26.27 -17.49 7.63
CA ARG A 8 -24.82 -17.71 7.78
C ARG A 8 -23.99 -16.79 6.87
N LYS A 9 -24.48 -16.51 5.67
CA LYS A 9 -23.81 -15.63 4.71
C LYS A 9 -23.73 -14.18 5.22
N ASN A 10 -24.84 -13.64 5.75
CA ASN A 10 -24.87 -12.29 6.29
C ASN A 10 -24.01 -12.17 7.55
N LYS A 11 -24.11 -13.14 8.49
CA LYS A 11 -23.26 -13.20 9.68
C LYS A 11 -21.77 -13.23 9.33
N ALA A 12 -21.38 -14.06 8.37
CA ALA A 12 -19.99 -14.16 7.92
C ALA A 12 -19.49 -12.85 7.29
N MET A 13 -20.32 -12.16 6.50
CA MET A 13 -19.97 -10.85 5.94
C MET A 13 -19.76 -9.80 7.03
N LEU A 14 -20.65 -9.74 8.03
CA LEU A 14 -20.54 -8.81 9.15
C LEU A 14 -19.28 -9.08 9.97
N TRP A 15 -19.00 -10.36 10.25
CA TRP A 15 -17.80 -10.77 10.96
C TRP A 15 -16.51 -10.41 10.21
N ASP A 16 -16.47 -10.69 8.90
CA ASP A 16 -15.33 -10.34 8.03
C ASP A 16 -15.13 -8.81 7.95
N THR A 17 -16.21 -8.04 7.95
CA THR A 17 -16.15 -6.57 8.00
C THR A 17 -15.51 -6.07 9.29
N LEU A 18 -15.89 -6.64 10.44
CA LEU A 18 -15.30 -6.31 11.75
C LEU A 18 -13.81 -6.68 11.81
N TYR A 19 -13.45 -7.84 11.25
CA TYR A 19 -12.07 -8.31 11.18
C TYR A 19 -11.19 -7.40 10.32
N LYS A 20 -11.65 -7.06 9.11
CA LYS A 20 -10.93 -6.16 8.19
C LYS A 20 -10.76 -4.75 8.75
N ASN A 21 -11.69 -4.30 9.58
CA ASN A 21 -11.62 -3.01 10.25
C ASN A 21 -10.80 -3.03 11.55
N ASN A 22 -10.00 -4.09 11.80
CA ASN A 22 -9.14 -4.20 12.98
C ASN A 22 -9.92 -4.09 14.31
N THR A 23 -11.21 -4.46 14.32
CA THR A 23 -12.06 -4.33 15.51
C THR A 23 -11.64 -5.27 16.64
N PHE A 24 -10.95 -6.36 16.31
CA PHE A 24 -10.45 -7.35 17.27
C PHE A 24 -8.98 -7.12 17.67
N THR A 25 -8.33 -6.06 17.20
CA THR A 25 -6.93 -5.79 17.53
C THR A 25 -6.80 -5.55 19.03
N GLY A 26 -5.94 -6.34 19.69
CA GLY A 26 -5.72 -6.26 21.14
C GLY A 26 -6.63 -7.14 22.00
N VAL A 27 -7.54 -7.91 21.39
CA VAL A 27 -8.29 -8.96 22.07
C VAL A 27 -7.39 -10.17 22.28
N GLU A 28 -7.30 -10.68 23.52
CA GLU A 28 -6.60 -11.93 23.80
C GLU A 28 -7.33 -13.12 23.17
N GLU A 29 -6.58 -14.09 22.66
CA GLU A 29 -7.13 -15.29 22.02
C GLU A 29 -8.08 -16.07 22.94
N SER A 30 -7.80 -16.08 24.24
CA SER A 30 -8.66 -16.65 25.31
C SER A 30 -10.06 -16.03 25.36
N ARG A 31 -10.21 -14.78 24.93
CA ARG A 31 -11.48 -14.02 24.99
C ARG A 31 -12.22 -14.03 23.66
N PHE A 32 -11.69 -14.69 22.63
CA PHE A 32 -12.35 -14.77 21.33
C PHE A 32 -13.71 -15.47 21.40
N GLY A 33 -13.86 -16.48 22.27
CA GLY A 33 -15.15 -17.12 22.54
C GLY A 33 -16.19 -16.18 23.15
N GLU A 34 -15.77 -15.24 24.00
CA GLU A 34 -16.64 -14.18 24.54
C GLU A 34 -17.12 -13.25 23.42
N MET A 35 -16.23 -12.91 22.47
CA MET A 35 -16.57 -12.06 21.32
C MET A 35 -17.53 -12.71 20.35
N GLN A 36 -17.36 -14.01 20.09
CA GLN A 36 -18.29 -14.76 19.28
C GLN A 36 -19.68 -14.82 19.93
N SER A 37 -19.72 -15.04 21.24
CA SER A 37 -20.97 -15.05 22.00
C SER A 37 -21.65 -13.67 22.00
N LEU A 38 -20.88 -12.60 22.19
CA LEU A 38 -21.36 -11.22 22.12
C LEU A 38 -21.98 -10.89 20.75
N PHE A 39 -21.30 -11.28 19.67
CA PHE A 39 -21.79 -11.08 18.31
C PHE A 39 -23.09 -11.82 18.06
N GLU A 40 -23.18 -13.10 18.42
CA GLU A 40 -24.40 -13.90 18.26
C GLU A 40 -25.56 -13.31 19.06
N ASN A 41 -25.30 -12.80 20.26
CA ASN A 41 -26.32 -12.13 21.08
C ASN A 41 -26.84 -10.85 20.41
N ILE A 42 -25.95 -10.02 19.85
CA ILE A 42 -26.35 -8.80 19.14
C ILE A 42 -27.15 -9.14 17.88
N ILE A 43 -26.74 -10.15 17.12
CA ILE A 43 -27.51 -10.61 15.96
C ILE A 43 -28.90 -11.09 16.39
N HIS A 44 -29.01 -11.82 17.50
CA HIS A 44 -30.31 -12.27 17.99
C HIS A 44 -31.21 -11.11 18.43
N GLU A 45 -30.64 -10.11 19.10
CA GLU A 45 -31.33 -8.90 19.57
C GLU A 45 -31.82 -8.03 18.41
N VAL A 46 -30.93 -7.68 17.48
CA VAL A 46 -31.27 -6.88 16.29
C VAL A 46 -32.23 -7.66 15.38
N GLY A 47 -32.10 -8.99 15.33
CA GLY A 47 -32.96 -9.86 14.54
C GLY A 47 -34.42 -9.94 15.01
N GLN A 48 -34.74 -9.44 16.21
CA GLN A 48 -36.13 -9.29 16.67
C GLN A 48 -36.85 -8.12 16.02
N ASN A 49 -36.12 -7.13 15.47
CA ASN A 49 -36.71 -5.97 14.80
C ASN A 49 -37.15 -6.33 13.37
N LYS A 50 -38.34 -6.92 13.26
CA LYS A 50 -38.90 -7.44 11.99
C LYS A 50 -39.34 -6.35 10.99
N GLY A 51 -39.29 -5.08 11.35
CA GLY A 51 -39.73 -3.96 10.51
C GLY A 51 -38.61 -3.22 9.76
N ASP A 52 -37.36 -3.53 10.05
CA ASP A 52 -36.23 -2.78 9.52
C ASP A 52 -35.62 -3.41 8.25
N SER A 53 -35.01 -2.58 7.42
CA SER A 53 -34.32 -3.08 6.23
C SER A 53 -33.08 -3.89 6.62
N LEU A 54 -32.72 -4.90 5.82
CA LEU A 54 -31.50 -5.72 6.05
C LEU A 54 -30.25 -4.83 6.24
N LEU A 55 -30.15 -3.75 5.48
CA LEU A 55 -29.05 -2.80 5.57
C LEU A 55 -29.03 -2.07 6.93
N ASN A 56 -30.20 -1.64 7.43
CA ASN A 56 -30.30 -1.01 8.74
C ASN A 56 -29.94 -1.97 9.86
N LEU A 57 -30.45 -3.20 9.82
CA LEU A 57 -30.11 -4.25 10.78
C LEU A 57 -28.59 -4.53 10.79
N ASN A 58 -27.97 -4.58 9.61
CA ASN A 58 -26.52 -4.75 9.46
C ASN A 58 -25.74 -3.57 10.08
N LYS A 59 -26.14 -2.33 9.79
CA LYS A 59 -25.53 -1.13 10.37
C LYS A 59 -25.67 -1.11 11.89
N GLN A 60 -26.86 -1.40 12.40
CA GLN A 60 -27.16 -1.43 13.83
C GLN A 60 -26.32 -2.49 14.55
N THR A 61 -26.16 -3.68 13.95
CA THR A 61 -25.30 -4.74 14.47
C THR A 61 -23.85 -4.28 14.62
N LEU A 62 -23.27 -3.70 13.57
CA LEU A 62 -21.88 -3.23 13.59
C LEU A 62 -21.69 -2.14 14.65
N TYR A 63 -22.64 -1.20 14.74
CA TYR A 63 -22.61 -0.14 15.73
C TYR A 63 -22.66 -0.69 17.16
N LEU A 64 -23.65 -1.53 17.47
CA LEU A 64 -23.83 -2.13 18.79
C LEU A 64 -22.66 -3.02 19.19
N PHE A 65 -22.07 -3.74 18.23
CA PHE A 65 -20.89 -4.58 18.50
C PHE A 65 -19.68 -3.74 18.91
N VAL A 66 -19.38 -2.69 18.14
CA VAL A 66 -18.28 -1.76 18.47
C VAL A 66 -18.53 -1.03 19.79
N ASP A 67 -19.77 -0.63 20.06
CA ASP A 67 -20.14 0.04 21.30
C ASP A 67 -19.99 -0.88 22.53
N ARG A 68 -20.51 -2.10 22.47
CA ARG A 68 -20.37 -3.09 23.56
C ARG A 68 -18.93 -3.53 23.78
N LEU A 69 -18.14 -3.61 22.71
CA LEU A 69 -16.70 -3.85 22.80
C LEU A 69 -15.96 -2.76 23.59
N LYS A 70 -16.29 -1.49 23.35
CA LYS A 70 -15.72 -0.37 24.12
C LYS A 70 -16.12 -0.42 25.59
N GLN A 71 -17.36 -0.80 25.88
CA GLN A 71 -17.89 -0.88 27.25
C GLN A 71 -17.30 -2.04 28.06
N THR A 72 -17.01 -3.16 27.43
CA THR A 72 -16.49 -4.37 28.09
C THR A 72 -15.02 -4.26 28.57
N LYS A 73 -14.38 -3.08 28.46
CA LYS A 73 -12.96 -2.86 28.80
C LYS A 73 -12.01 -3.91 28.20
N VAL A 74 -12.41 -4.55 27.10
CA VAL A 74 -11.51 -5.28 26.20
C VAL A 74 -10.93 -4.30 25.18
N LEU A 75 -10.75 -3.05 25.61
CA LEU A 75 -9.85 -2.16 24.92
C LEU A 75 -8.44 -2.71 25.16
N PRO A 76 -7.60 -2.75 24.11
CA PRO A 76 -6.20 -3.04 24.31
C PRO A 76 -5.71 -2.08 25.39
N SER A 77 -5.02 -2.57 26.41
CA SER A 77 -3.90 -1.76 26.87
C SER A 77 -3.17 -1.39 25.58
N PRO A 78 -2.90 -0.11 25.27
CA PRO A 78 -2.03 0.19 24.16
C PRO A 78 -0.69 -0.47 24.51
N LYS A 79 -0.49 -1.71 24.06
CA LYS A 79 0.84 -2.23 23.83
C LYS A 79 1.32 -1.29 22.76
N ILE A 80 1.98 -0.23 23.21
CA ILE A 80 2.81 0.63 22.38
C ILE A 80 3.54 -0.37 21.50
N ASP A 81 3.18 -0.37 20.23
CA ASP A 81 3.71 -1.31 19.28
C ASP A 81 5.20 -0.97 19.19
N ASN A 82 6.01 -1.65 20.01
CA ASN A 82 7.45 -1.42 20.12
C ASN A 82 8.13 -1.63 18.77
N THR A 83 7.41 -2.22 17.80
CA THR A 83 7.73 -2.21 16.37
C THR A 83 8.17 -0.84 15.84
N TYR A 84 7.63 0.27 16.34
CA TYR A 84 8.11 1.61 15.96
C TYR A 84 9.49 1.94 16.54
N LYS A 85 9.75 1.57 17.80
CA LYS A 85 11.08 1.73 18.41
C LYS A 85 12.09 0.79 17.75
N ASP A 86 11.71 -0.46 17.49
CA ASP A 86 12.57 -1.44 16.83
C ASP A 86 12.90 -1.03 15.39
N ARG A 87 11.95 -0.44 14.65
CA ARG A 87 12.21 0.13 13.32
C ARG A 87 13.12 1.35 13.39
N ALA A 88 12.89 2.26 14.34
CA ALA A 88 13.72 3.44 14.53
C ALA A 88 15.17 3.07 14.92
N ASP A 89 15.33 2.09 15.81
CA ASP A 89 16.63 1.60 16.25
C ASP A 89 17.37 0.85 15.13
N LYS A 90 16.65 0.04 14.34
CA LYS A 90 17.22 -0.61 13.16
C LYS A 90 17.66 0.40 12.11
N PHE A 91 16.81 1.40 11.83
CA PHE A 91 17.15 2.46 10.90
C PHE A 91 18.37 3.26 11.36
N ASN A 92 18.44 3.65 12.64
CA ASN A 92 19.59 4.35 13.19
C ASN A 92 20.88 3.51 13.08
N LYS A 93 20.81 2.20 13.37
CA LYS A 93 21.96 1.30 13.19
C LYS A 93 22.40 1.21 11.74
N ASP A 94 21.46 1.09 10.80
CA ASP A 94 21.76 0.99 9.37
C ASP A 94 22.38 2.29 8.83
N VAL A 95 21.89 3.45 9.27
CA VAL A 95 22.44 4.77 8.92
C VAL A 95 23.86 4.94 9.45
N ILE A 96 24.11 4.60 10.72
CA ILE A 96 25.45 4.68 11.32
C ILE A 96 26.42 3.75 10.58
N LYS A 97 25.99 2.51 10.30
CA LYS A 97 26.82 1.55 9.55
C LYS A 97 27.19 2.08 8.17
N LYS A 98 26.22 2.65 7.43
CA LYS A 98 26.46 3.22 6.10
C LYS A 98 27.38 4.43 6.14
N LYS A 99 27.28 5.26 7.18
CA LYS A 99 28.21 6.39 7.37
C LYS A 99 29.64 5.91 7.59
N VAL A 100 29.84 4.91 8.45
CA VAL A 100 31.16 4.32 8.70
C VAL A 100 31.73 3.66 7.45
N GLU A 101 30.93 2.90 6.70
CA GLU A 101 31.33 2.32 5.41
C GLU A 101 31.73 3.41 4.41
N PHE A 102 30.95 4.49 4.34
CA PHE A 102 31.24 5.62 3.48
C PHE A 102 32.54 6.30 3.87
N ASP A 103 32.76 6.62 5.15
CA ASP A 103 33.97 7.28 5.62
C ASP A 103 35.23 6.42 5.36
N LEU A 104 35.12 5.09 5.46
CA LEU A 104 36.21 4.16 5.16
C LEU A 104 36.55 4.08 3.66
N HIS A 105 35.56 4.25 2.79
CA HIS A 105 35.74 4.19 1.34
C HIS A 105 35.96 5.57 0.67
N ALA A 106 35.51 6.64 1.31
CA ALA A 106 35.63 8.01 0.82
C ALA A 106 37.02 8.61 1.12
N GLN A 107 37.77 8.03 2.06
CA GLN A 107 39.15 8.43 2.29
C GLN A 107 40.05 7.88 1.18
N PRO A 108 40.67 8.75 0.36
CA PRO A 108 41.68 8.30 -0.59
C PRO A 108 42.84 7.69 0.19
N LYS A 109 43.25 6.47 -0.17
CA LYS A 109 44.45 5.85 0.40
C LYS A 109 45.66 6.66 -0.06
N ILE A 110 46.20 7.49 0.83
CA ILE A 110 47.46 8.19 0.61
C ILE A 110 48.56 7.17 0.90
N PRO A 111 49.46 6.87 -0.04
CA PRO A 111 50.61 6.01 0.22
C PRO A 111 51.50 6.63 1.32
N ASP A 112 51.92 5.84 2.31
CA ASP A 112 52.77 6.29 3.42
C ASP A 112 54.15 6.79 2.96
N THR A 113 54.60 6.35 1.78
CA THR A 113 55.82 6.82 1.12
C THR A 113 55.61 6.88 -0.38
N ILE A 114 55.84 8.04 -0.99
CA ILE A 114 55.91 8.19 -2.44
C ILE A 114 57.35 7.90 -2.85
N ASP A 115 57.59 6.76 -3.49
CA ASP A 115 58.89 6.43 -4.08
C ASP A 115 58.92 6.90 -5.55
N PHE A 116 59.77 7.87 -5.85
CA PHE A 116 60.00 8.42 -7.20
C PHE A 116 61.19 7.76 -7.90
N ARG A 117 61.69 6.64 -7.38
CA ARG A 117 62.72 5.87 -8.06
C ARG A 117 62.09 5.13 -9.23
N ASP A 118 62.43 5.53 -10.44
CA ASP A 118 62.27 4.69 -11.64
C ASP A 118 63.11 3.43 -11.42
N ASN A 119 62.50 2.40 -10.85
CA ASN A 119 63.14 1.13 -10.61
C ASN A 119 62.87 0.25 -11.84
N PRO A 120 63.84 0.03 -12.74
CA PRO A 120 63.59 -0.66 -14.02
C PRO A 120 63.28 -2.16 -13.86
N THR A 121 63.09 -2.66 -12.64
CA THR A 121 62.97 -4.08 -12.32
C THR A 121 61.62 -4.50 -11.74
N THR A 122 60.68 -3.58 -11.51
CA THR A 122 59.30 -3.94 -11.11
C THR A 122 58.20 -3.51 -12.07
N ASP A 123 58.52 -2.69 -13.07
CA ASP A 123 57.59 -2.30 -14.14
C ASP A 123 58.07 -2.72 -15.54
N SER A 124 58.84 -3.80 -15.63
CA SER A 124 58.82 -4.62 -16.86
C SER A 124 57.55 -5.49 -16.85
N ALA A 125 56.38 -4.87 -16.67
CA ALA A 125 55.19 -5.40 -17.29
C ALA A 125 55.48 -5.35 -18.79
N ASN A 126 55.82 -6.53 -19.33
CA ASN A 126 55.85 -6.83 -20.76
C ASN A 126 54.98 -5.83 -21.53
N TYR A 127 55.61 -4.84 -22.17
CA TYR A 127 55.03 -4.16 -23.32
C TYR A 127 55.08 -5.15 -24.48
N ASN A 128 54.36 -6.25 -24.31
CA ASN A 128 54.15 -7.24 -25.32
C ASN A 128 52.73 -7.78 -25.10
N ASP A 129 51.87 -7.42 -26.05
CA ASP A 129 50.77 -8.25 -26.51
C ASP A 129 49.52 -8.36 -25.62
N ASN A 130 48.81 -7.25 -25.39
CA ASN A 130 47.46 -7.30 -24.79
C ASN A 130 46.46 -6.26 -25.31
N ASP A 131 46.60 -5.78 -26.55
CA ASP A 131 45.50 -5.08 -27.24
C ASP A 131 44.25 -5.99 -27.36
N THR A 132 44.50 -7.30 -27.45
CA THR A 132 43.48 -8.35 -27.47
C THR A 132 42.63 -8.40 -26.20
N ASN A 133 43.20 -8.06 -25.03
CA ASN A 133 42.45 -8.05 -23.76
C ASN A 133 41.52 -6.83 -23.67
N LEU A 134 41.91 -5.70 -24.26
CA LEU A 134 41.06 -4.52 -24.35
C LEU A 134 39.93 -4.76 -25.35
N GLU A 135 40.23 -5.36 -26.50
CA GLU A 135 39.25 -5.74 -27.52
C GLU A 135 38.26 -6.81 -27.02
N LEU A 136 38.73 -7.83 -26.30
CA LEU A 136 37.86 -8.83 -25.65
C LEU A 136 36.90 -8.17 -24.66
N LYS A 137 37.41 -7.23 -23.85
CA LYS A 137 36.60 -6.51 -22.86
C LYS A 137 35.60 -5.57 -23.52
N LEU A 138 35.97 -4.90 -24.61
CA LEU A 138 35.07 -4.08 -25.43
C LEU A 138 33.98 -4.93 -26.10
N ALA A 139 34.35 -6.07 -26.68
CA ALA A 139 33.42 -7.01 -27.30
C ALA A 139 32.42 -7.57 -26.28
N GLU A 140 32.89 -7.88 -25.07
CA GLU A 140 32.03 -8.37 -23.98
C GLU A 140 31.04 -7.29 -23.49
N MET A 141 31.49 -6.03 -23.41
CA MET A 141 30.61 -4.89 -23.08
C MET A 141 29.56 -4.64 -24.17
N ILE A 142 29.94 -4.71 -25.45
CA ILE A 142 29.01 -4.54 -26.58
C ILE A 142 27.96 -5.66 -26.58
N LYS A 143 28.39 -6.93 -26.44
CA LYS A 143 27.50 -8.09 -26.37
C LYS A 143 26.53 -8.02 -25.18
N SER A 144 26.99 -7.51 -24.04
CA SER A 144 26.14 -7.31 -22.85
C SER A 144 25.10 -6.22 -23.08
N ARG A 145 25.48 -5.12 -23.74
CA ARG A 145 24.57 -4.02 -24.09
C ARG A 145 23.53 -4.46 -25.12
N GLU A 146 23.90 -5.24 -26.13
CA GLU A 146 22.97 -5.80 -27.11
C GLU A 146 21.95 -6.73 -26.44
N LYS A 147 22.40 -7.64 -25.56
CA LYS A 147 21.48 -8.49 -24.77
C LYS A 147 20.48 -7.68 -23.95
N LEU A 148 20.91 -6.59 -23.32
CA LEU A 148 20.02 -5.71 -22.56
C LEU A 148 19.02 -5.00 -23.48
N ASN A 149 19.45 -4.51 -24.64
CA ASN A 149 18.56 -3.88 -25.62
C ASN A 149 17.52 -4.88 -26.19
N HIS A 150 17.84 -6.16 -26.32
CA HIS A 150 16.86 -7.20 -26.70
C HIS A 150 15.94 -7.64 -25.53
N THR A 151 16.35 -7.39 -24.29
CA THR A 151 15.56 -7.68 -23.07
C THR A 151 14.61 -6.53 -22.74
N ILE A 152 14.87 -5.31 -23.20
CA ILE A 152 13.89 -4.21 -23.22
C ILE A 152 12.89 -4.48 -24.36
N GLN A 153 12.09 -5.54 -24.19
CA GLN A 153 10.74 -5.50 -24.73
C GLN A 153 9.99 -4.50 -23.86
N PHE A 154 9.87 -3.25 -24.33
CA PHE A 154 8.83 -2.37 -23.80
C PHE A 154 7.54 -3.18 -23.86
N PRO A 155 6.84 -3.37 -22.72
CA PRO A 155 5.61 -4.13 -22.73
C PRO A 155 4.68 -3.45 -23.73
N LYS A 156 4.46 -4.08 -24.88
CA LYS A 156 3.31 -3.75 -25.73
C LYS A 156 2.12 -4.00 -24.82
N ILE A 157 1.54 -2.92 -24.30
CA ILE A 157 0.35 -2.99 -23.46
C ILE A 157 -0.69 -3.68 -24.33
N LYS A 158 -1.00 -4.93 -23.99
CA LYS A 158 -2.08 -5.69 -24.60
C LYS A 158 -3.37 -4.92 -24.28
N THR A 159 -3.82 -4.17 -25.28
CA THR A 159 -5.21 -3.85 -25.62
C THR A 159 -6.27 -4.06 -24.51
N ALA A 160 -6.91 -2.95 -24.14
CA ALA A 160 -8.35 -2.82 -23.90
C ALA A 160 -9.06 -3.72 -22.85
N SER A 161 -8.34 -4.38 -21.93
CA SER A 161 -9.00 -5.20 -20.89
C SER A 161 -8.48 -4.96 -19.46
N GLY A 162 -7.64 -3.94 -19.27
CA GLY A 162 -6.94 -3.67 -18.00
C GLY A 162 -7.65 -2.72 -17.04
N LEU A 163 -8.54 -1.85 -17.53
CA LEU A 163 -9.18 -0.81 -16.71
C LEU A 163 -10.27 -1.39 -15.79
N LYS A 164 -11.02 -2.41 -16.24
CA LYS A 164 -11.98 -3.16 -15.42
C LYS A 164 -11.38 -3.87 -14.18
N LYS A 165 -10.05 -4.02 -14.10
CA LYS A 165 -9.34 -4.63 -12.95
C LYS A 165 -8.83 -3.63 -11.92
N LEU A 166 -8.88 -2.32 -12.19
CA LEU A 166 -8.50 -1.32 -11.22
C LEU A 166 -9.61 -1.17 -10.19
N LYS A 167 -9.42 -1.84 -9.04
CA LYS A 167 -10.29 -1.78 -7.83
C LYS A 167 -10.60 -0.36 -7.33
N ILE A 168 -9.90 0.65 -7.86
CA ILE A 168 -10.10 2.06 -7.55
C ILE A 168 -11.49 2.51 -8.01
N PHE A 169 -11.97 2.09 -9.20
CA PHE A 169 -13.28 2.52 -9.72
C PHE A 169 -14.47 1.89 -8.97
N GLN A 170 -14.31 0.67 -8.43
CA GLN A 170 -15.32 0.03 -7.58
C GLN A 170 -15.52 0.73 -6.22
N LYS A 171 -14.58 1.58 -5.79
CA LYS A 171 -14.66 2.27 -4.50
C LYS A 171 -15.48 3.57 -4.57
N PHE A 172 -15.81 4.05 -5.77
CA PHE A 172 -16.47 5.35 -5.98
C PHE A 172 -17.86 5.23 -6.63
N ASP A 173 -18.47 4.03 -6.67
CA ASP A 173 -19.81 3.79 -7.26
C ASP A 173 -20.02 4.38 -8.66
N ILE A 174 -18.96 4.39 -9.49
CA ILE A 174 -19.02 4.93 -10.86
C ILE A 174 -19.77 3.92 -11.75
N PRO A 175 -20.85 4.32 -12.46
CA PRO A 175 -21.60 3.46 -13.37
C PRO A 175 -20.70 2.83 -14.45
N SER A 176 -20.95 1.55 -14.78
CA SER A 176 -20.14 0.83 -15.77
C SER A 176 -20.19 1.42 -17.19
N SER A 177 -21.24 2.18 -17.52
CA SER A 177 -21.36 2.95 -18.77
C SER A 177 -20.31 4.05 -18.88
N ASP A 178 -19.98 4.69 -17.75
CA ASP A 178 -19.10 5.86 -17.73
C ASP A 178 -17.63 5.42 -17.81
N ILE A 179 -17.34 4.20 -17.32
CA ILE A 179 -16.02 3.54 -17.45
C ILE A 179 -15.71 3.21 -18.91
N GLU A 180 -16.72 2.82 -19.69
CA GLU A 180 -16.56 2.49 -21.12
C GLU A 180 -16.29 3.74 -21.98
N ILE A 181 -16.84 4.89 -21.58
CA ILE A 181 -16.54 6.20 -22.19
C ILE A 181 -15.09 6.61 -21.89
N LEU A 182 -14.59 6.38 -20.68
CA LEU A 182 -13.20 6.65 -20.30
C LEU A 182 -12.19 5.75 -21.03
N GLU A 183 -12.59 4.56 -21.47
CA GLU A 183 -11.75 3.63 -22.24
C GLU A 183 -11.53 4.08 -23.70
N THR A 184 -12.39 4.95 -24.23
CA THR A 184 -12.36 5.41 -25.63
C THR A 184 -11.76 6.82 -25.82
N GLN A 185 -11.57 7.57 -24.73
CA GLN A 185 -11.05 8.92 -24.75
C GLN A 185 -9.52 8.98 -24.71
N SER A 186 -8.97 10.02 -25.34
CA SER A 186 -7.54 10.26 -25.31
C SER A 186 -7.07 10.67 -23.91
N ARG A 187 -5.79 10.43 -23.61
CA ARG A 187 -5.21 10.74 -22.29
C ARG A 187 -5.34 12.21 -21.88
N ALA A 188 -5.40 13.13 -22.84
CA ALA A 188 -5.59 14.56 -22.58
C ALA A 188 -7.02 14.87 -22.12
N GLU A 189 -8.02 14.29 -22.79
CA GLU A 189 -9.44 14.46 -22.45
C GLU A 189 -9.76 13.87 -21.07
N LEU A 190 -9.12 12.75 -20.72
CA LEU A 190 -9.23 12.16 -19.38
C LEU A 190 -8.70 13.09 -18.28
N TYR A 191 -7.60 13.79 -18.55
CA TYR A 191 -7.02 14.73 -17.59
C TYR A 191 -7.95 15.93 -17.36
N ASP A 192 -8.46 16.51 -18.45
CA ASP A 192 -9.41 17.63 -18.39
C ASP A 192 -10.72 17.24 -17.68
N MET A 193 -11.21 16.02 -17.92
CA MET A 193 -12.39 15.51 -17.23
C MET A 193 -12.16 15.38 -15.72
N ILE A 194 -11.02 14.81 -15.30
CA ILE A 194 -10.69 14.66 -13.87
C ILE A 194 -10.57 16.03 -13.19
N VAL A 195 -9.94 17.00 -13.84
CA VAL A 195 -9.80 18.36 -13.32
C VAL A 195 -11.17 19.03 -13.17
N ASN A 196 -12.04 18.90 -14.17
CA ASN A 196 -13.40 19.45 -14.11
C ASN A 196 -14.24 18.80 -13.00
N SER A 197 -14.16 17.48 -12.84
CA SER A 197 -14.84 16.77 -11.75
C SER A 197 -14.34 17.22 -10.38
N TYR A 198 -13.04 17.46 -10.23
CA TYR A 198 -12.47 17.95 -8.98
C TYR A 198 -12.99 19.35 -8.62
N GLU A 199 -13.02 20.28 -9.57
CA GLU A 199 -13.54 21.63 -9.32
C GLU A 199 -15.04 21.63 -9.02
N LEU A 200 -15.83 20.74 -9.64
CA LEU A 200 -17.25 20.58 -9.33
C LEU A 200 -17.47 20.12 -7.88
N ILE A 201 -16.77 19.06 -7.45
CA ILE A 201 -16.85 18.51 -6.08
C ILE A 201 -16.43 19.56 -5.06
N LYS A 202 -15.37 20.31 -5.34
CA LYS A 202 -14.87 21.38 -4.48
C LYS A 202 -15.90 22.50 -4.30
N SER A 203 -16.58 22.88 -5.38
CA SER A 203 -17.70 23.83 -5.35
C SER A 203 -18.86 23.31 -4.47
N GLU A 204 -19.19 22.03 -4.60
CA GLU A 204 -20.31 21.42 -3.87
C GLU A 204 -20.02 21.31 -2.37
N ILE A 205 -18.79 20.97 -1.99
CA ILE A 205 -18.32 21.02 -0.60
C ILE A 205 -18.42 22.43 -0.04
N GLN A 206 -18.10 23.46 -0.82
CA GLN A 206 -18.19 24.85 -0.37
C GLN A 206 -19.64 25.29 -0.16
N ASN A 207 -20.56 24.86 -1.01
CA ASN A 207 -22.00 25.10 -0.84
C ASN A 207 -22.56 24.38 0.39
N LEU A 208 -22.13 23.14 0.66
CA LEU A 208 -22.53 22.40 1.85
C LEU A 208 -22.03 23.08 3.14
N LYS A 209 -20.80 23.61 3.15
CA LYS A 209 -20.29 24.40 4.28
C LYS A 209 -21.16 25.63 4.53
N LEU A 210 -21.50 26.37 3.48
CA LEU A 210 -22.39 27.53 3.60
C LEU A 210 -23.80 27.18 4.07
N MET A 211 -24.30 25.97 3.78
CA MET A 211 -25.59 25.49 4.31
C MET A 211 -25.48 25.12 5.79
N ILE A 212 -24.39 24.48 6.21
CA ILE A 212 -24.15 24.13 7.62
C ILE A 212 -24.05 25.41 8.47
N ASP A 213 -23.27 26.40 8.02
CA ASP A 213 -23.10 27.68 8.71
C ASP A 213 -24.41 28.46 8.87
N LYS A 214 -25.39 28.22 7.98
CA LYS A 214 -26.75 28.83 8.06
C LYS A 214 -27.70 28.10 8.99
N ILE A 215 -27.39 26.87 9.39
CA ILE A 215 -28.21 26.05 10.30
C ILE A 215 -27.80 26.27 11.77
N GLU A 216 -26.60 26.80 12.03
CA GLU A 216 -26.09 27.11 13.38
C GLU A 216 -26.54 28.49 13.95
N ILE A 217 -27.66 29.06 13.47
CA ILE A 217 -28.33 30.25 14.04
C ILE A 217 -29.67 29.85 14.66
#